data_AF-A0A2H9LEF6-F1
#
_entry.id   AF-A0A2H9LEF6-F1
#
_cell.length_a   1.000
_cell.length_b   1.000
_cell.length_c   1.000
_cell.angle_alpha   90.00
_cell.angle_beta   90.00
_cell.angle_gamma   90.00
#
_symmetry.space_group_name_H-M   'P 1'
#
loop_
_entity.id
_entity.type
_entity.pdbx_description
1 polymer ?
#
loop_
_entity_poly.entity_id
_entity_poly.type
_entity_poly.pdbx_seq_one_letter_code
_entity_poly.pdbx_strand_id
1 'polypeptide(L)'
;MFQTKRSLQDKRKNRNNNKQAYLYLNLINMEIGETIHFNSRNEFREWLKKNHNKKKELWLLFYKKHLGKGILYTDAVEEALCYGWIDGILKSFGKEKHIVRFSPRRQKSIWSPHNIVRVKKMIKKKKMTKKGLVKVPKNLLGNINQK
;
A
#
# COMPACT_ATOMS: atom_id res chain seq x y z
N MET A 1 -36.33 -35.24 -27.94
CA MET A 1 -35.84 -33.97 -28.53
C MET A 1 -34.77 -33.40 -27.60
N PHE A 2 -33.50 -33.76 -27.82
CA PHE A 2 -32.40 -33.42 -26.92
C PHE A 2 -31.87 -32.00 -27.20
N GLN A 3 -32.18 -31.04 -26.33
CA GLN A 3 -31.46 -29.75 -26.33
C GLN A 3 -30.10 -29.94 -25.66
N THR A 4 -29.04 -29.64 -26.40
CA THR A 4 -27.64 -29.93 -26.12
C THR A 4 -27.07 -29.06 -25.00
N LYS A 5 -26.33 -29.69 -24.07
CA LYS A 5 -25.50 -29.09 -23.00
C LYS A 5 -24.32 -28.22 -23.50
N ARG A 6 -24.40 -27.66 -24.72
CA ARG A 6 -23.31 -26.89 -25.35
C ARG A 6 -23.37 -25.37 -25.06
N SER A 7 -24.46 -24.83 -24.50
CA SER A 7 -24.67 -23.38 -24.39
C SER A 7 -24.19 -22.70 -23.09
N LEU A 8 -23.65 -23.46 -22.12
CA LEU A 8 -23.16 -22.91 -20.84
C LEU A 8 -21.65 -22.60 -20.82
N GLN A 9 -20.85 -23.26 -21.66
CA GLN A 9 -19.41 -23.01 -21.75
C GLN A 9 -19.11 -21.72 -22.55
N ASP A 10 -19.88 -21.43 -23.60
CA ASP A 10 -19.72 -20.22 -24.42
C ASP A 10 -20.14 -18.94 -23.68
N LYS A 11 -21.19 -19.00 -22.86
CA LYS A 11 -21.61 -17.87 -21.99
C LYS A 11 -20.59 -17.56 -20.88
N ARG A 12 -19.77 -18.53 -20.45
CA ARG A 12 -18.71 -18.34 -19.43
C ARG A 12 -17.46 -17.68 -20.02
N LYS A 13 -17.08 -18.03 -21.26
CA LYS A 13 -15.96 -17.35 -21.97
C LYS A 13 -16.27 -15.88 -22.26
N ASN A 14 -17.49 -15.57 -22.70
CA ASN A 14 -17.87 -14.19 -23.06
C ASN A 14 -17.97 -13.24 -21.84
N ARG A 15 -18.38 -13.75 -20.66
CA ARG A 15 -18.38 -12.99 -19.40
C ARG A 15 -16.98 -12.63 -18.88
N ASN A 16 -15.98 -13.46 -19.16
CA ASN A 16 -14.60 -13.19 -18.72
C ASN A 16 -13.93 -12.10 -19.58
N ASN A 17 -14.19 -12.09 -20.89
CA ASN A 17 -13.68 -11.06 -21.79
C ASN A 17 -14.21 -9.66 -21.44
N ASN A 18 -15.50 -9.55 -21.13
CA ASN A 18 -16.09 -8.26 -20.72
C ASN A 18 -15.60 -7.79 -19.34
N LYS A 19 -15.29 -8.71 -18.41
CA LYS A 19 -14.69 -8.35 -17.10
C LYS A 19 -13.27 -7.86 -17.25
N GLN A 20 -12.50 -8.46 -18.16
CA GLN A 20 -11.12 -8.09 -18.41
C GLN A 20 -11.02 -6.74 -19.14
N ALA A 21 -11.92 -6.49 -20.08
CA ALA A 21 -12.09 -5.19 -20.73
C ALA A 21 -12.55 -4.10 -19.75
N TYR A 22 -13.51 -4.39 -18.85
CA TYR A 22 -13.90 -3.45 -17.78
C TYR A 22 -12.77 -3.20 -16.78
N LEU A 23 -11.97 -4.22 -16.45
CA LEU A 23 -10.76 -4.05 -15.66
C LEU A 23 -9.81 -3.09 -16.36
N TYR A 24 -9.54 -3.32 -17.64
CA TYR A 24 -8.64 -2.51 -18.47
C TYR A 24 -9.14 -1.07 -18.63
N LEU A 25 -10.43 -0.86 -18.88
CA LEU A 25 -11.04 0.48 -18.96
C LEU A 25 -11.01 1.23 -17.62
N ASN A 26 -11.23 0.53 -16.49
CA ASN A 26 -11.03 1.12 -15.16
C ASN A 26 -9.54 1.43 -14.88
N LEU A 27 -8.61 0.66 -15.45
CA LEU A 27 -7.17 0.93 -15.34
C LEU A 27 -6.78 2.20 -16.10
N ILE A 28 -7.41 2.49 -17.24
CA ILE A 28 -7.14 3.69 -18.06
C ILE A 28 -7.79 4.95 -17.42
N ASN A 29 -8.94 4.81 -16.77
CA ASN A 29 -9.67 5.94 -16.15
C ASN A 29 -9.18 6.36 -14.76
N MET A 30 -8.22 5.63 -14.18
CA MET A 30 -7.64 6.04 -12.91
C MET A 30 -6.29 6.72 -13.20
N GLU A 31 -6.18 8.02 -12.91
CA GLU A 31 -4.89 8.69 -12.77
C GLU A 31 -4.14 8.07 -11.58
N ILE A 32 -3.44 6.98 -11.84
CA ILE A 32 -2.58 6.27 -10.90
C ILE A 32 -1.17 6.55 -11.38
N GLY A 33 -0.35 7.13 -10.49
CA GLY A 33 1.06 7.32 -10.76
C GLY A 33 1.83 6.00 -10.82
N GLU A 34 3.15 6.08 -10.67
CA GLU A 34 4.03 4.92 -10.62
C GLU A 34 3.50 3.85 -9.63
N THR A 35 3.19 2.66 -10.16
CA THR A 35 2.66 1.53 -9.38
C THR A 35 3.68 0.41 -9.31
N ILE A 36 4.05 0.01 -8.09
CA ILE A 36 5.08 -1.01 -7.85
C ILE A 36 4.54 -2.09 -6.91
N HIS A 37 4.90 -3.33 -7.19
CA HIS A 37 4.73 -4.45 -6.27
C HIS A 37 6.05 -4.76 -5.57
N PHE A 38 6.02 -5.00 -4.27
CA PHE A 38 7.17 -5.48 -3.50
C PHE A 38 6.86 -6.85 -2.90
N ASN A 39 7.82 -7.76 -3.00
CA ASN A 39 7.70 -9.11 -2.45
C ASN A 39 7.94 -9.13 -0.94
N SER A 40 8.67 -8.13 -0.40
CA SER A 40 9.04 -8.12 1.02
C SER A 40 9.09 -6.72 1.64
N ARG A 41 9.08 -6.67 2.97
CA ARG A 41 9.35 -5.46 3.77
C ARG A 41 10.68 -4.81 3.40
N ASN A 42 11.72 -5.61 3.19
CA ASN A 42 13.07 -5.11 2.93
C ASN A 42 13.18 -4.45 1.55
N GLU A 43 12.56 -5.02 0.53
CA GLU A 43 12.54 -4.41 -0.81
C GLU A 43 11.89 -3.03 -0.78
N PHE A 44 10.75 -2.89 -0.09
CA PHE A 44 10.10 -1.60 0.04
C PHE A 44 10.94 -0.59 0.84
N ARG A 45 11.60 -1.05 1.92
CA ARG A 45 12.52 -0.21 2.69
C ARG A 45 13.68 0.31 1.84
N GLU A 46 14.27 -0.52 1.00
CA GLU A 46 15.35 -0.10 0.09
C GLU A 46 14.83 0.87 -0.99
N TRP A 47 13.60 0.70 -1.47
CA TRP A 47 12.97 1.68 -2.34
C TRP A 47 12.81 3.03 -1.64
N LEU A 48 12.29 3.04 -0.41
CA LEU A 48 12.13 4.27 0.39
C LEU A 48 13.49 4.95 0.63
N LYS A 49 14.51 4.18 1.00
CA LYS A 49 15.88 4.70 1.19
C LYS A 49 16.38 5.49 -0.02
N LYS A 50 16.13 5.00 -1.24
CA LYS A 50 16.56 5.63 -2.49
C LYS A 50 15.66 6.78 -2.96
N ASN A 51 14.37 6.75 -2.62
CA ASN A 51 13.35 7.56 -3.29
C ASN A 51 12.54 8.51 -2.39
N HIS A 52 12.57 8.36 -1.06
CA HIS A 52 11.68 9.09 -0.14
C HIS A 52 11.74 10.62 -0.25
N ASN A 53 12.85 11.18 -0.75
CA ASN A 53 13.06 12.61 -0.97
C ASN A 53 13.01 13.03 -2.45
N LYS A 54 12.86 12.08 -3.38
CA LYS A 54 12.85 12.31 -4.84
C LYS A 54 11.45 12.18 -5.44
N LYS A 55 10.62 11.32 -4.86
CA LYS A 55 9.27 11.00 -5.36
C LYS A 55 8.21 11.73 -4.55
N LYS A 56 7.17 12.21 -5.23
CA LYS A 56 6.02 12.89 -4.60
C LYS A 56 4.98 11.88 -4.08
N GLU A 57 4.94 10.71 -4.68
CA GLU A 57 4.09 9.60 -4.27
C GLU A 57 4.59 8.29 -4.88
N LEU A 58 3.98 7.20 -4.43
CA LEU A 58 4.11 5.86 -5.00
C LEU A 58 2.81 5.10 -4.76
N TRP A 59 2.34 4.34 -5.73
CA TRP A 59 1.23 3.41 -5.54
C TRP A 59 1.79 2.00 -5.30
N LEU A 60 1.48 1.41 -4.15
CA LEU A 60 1.89 0.03 -3.85
C LEU A 60 0.76 -0.92 -4.20
N LEU A 61 1.09 -1.97 -4.97
CA LEU A 61 0.18 -3.07 -5.28
C LEU A 61 0.29 -4.17 -4.23
N PHE A 62 -0.85 -4.48 -3.62
CA PHE A 62 -1.02 -5.54 -2.64
C PHE A 62 -1.92 -6.64 -3.18
N TYR A 63 -1.53 -7.89 -2.94
CA TYR A 63 -2.42 -9.02 -3.13
C TYR A 63 -3.35 -9.16 -1.93
N LYS A 64 -4.55 -9.74 -2.14
CA LYS A 64 -5.42 -10.13 -1.03
C LYS A 64 -4.71 -11.14 -0.12
N LYS A 65 -4.92 -11.00 1.20
CA LYS A 65 -4.21 -11.76 2.24
C LYS A 65 -4.20 -13.28 2.01
N HIS A 66 -5.29 -13.86 1.53
CA HIS A 66 -5.41 -15.31 1.31
C HIS A 66 -4.47 -15.86 0.23
N LEU A 67 -3.89 -15.00 -0.62
CA LEU A 67 -2.92 -15.41 -1.64
C LEU A 67 -1.50 -15.55 -1.10
N GLY A 68 -1.21 -15.06 0.12
CA GLY A 68 0.11 -15.21 0.75
C GLY A 68 1.27 -14.54 0.00
N LYS A 69 0.99 -13.57 -0.87
CA LYS A 69 1.98 -12.93 -1.76
C LYS A 69 2.25 -11.48 -1.36
N GLY A 70 3.51 -11.09 -1.39
CA GLY A 70 3.94 -9.71 -1.28
C GLY A 70 4.13 -9.19 0.14
N ILE A 71 4.54 -7.93 0.20
CA ILE A 71 4.61 -7.17 1.45
C ILE A 71 3.24 -7.07 2.12
N LEU A 72 3.20 -7.26 3.44
CA LEU A 72 2.01 -7.00 4.24
C LEU A 72 1.73 -5.49 4.30
N TYR A 73 0.46 -5.10 4.19
CA TYR A 73 0.06 -3.69 4.32
C TYR A 73 0.57 -3.05 5.63
N THR A 74 0.52 -3.78 6.75
CA THR A 74 1.05 -3.30 8.04
C THR A 74 2.55 -3.01 7.99
N ASP A 75 3.30 -3.85 7.28
CA ASP A 75 4.75 -3.70 7.12
C ASP A 75 5.05 -2.50 6.24
N ALA A 76 4.28 -2.30 5.16
CA ALA A 76 4.39 -1.13 4.31
C ALA A 76 4.12 0.17 5.08
N VAL A 77 3.05 0.24 5.88
CA VAL A 77 2.76 1.45 6.68
C VAL A 77 3.86 1.73 7.70
N GLU A 78 4.36 0.70 8.40
CA GLU A 78 5.45 0.86 9.36
C GLU A 78 6.74 1.38 8.71
N GLU A 79 7.15 0.80 7.58
CA GLU A 79 8.36 1.26 6.87
C GLU A 79 8.15 2.65 6.27
N ALA A 80 6.96 2.98 5.74
CA ALA A 80 6.65 4.33 5.27
C ALA A 80 6.81 5.37 6.39
N LEU A 81 6.27 5.10 7.58
CA LEU A 81 6.41 5.99 8.74
C LEU A 81 7.89 6.20 9.12
N CYS A 82 8.73 5.17 8.99
CA CYS A 82 10.18 5.28 9.26
C CYS A 82 10.88 6.32 8.37
N TYR A 83 10.35 6.60 7.19
CA TYR A 83 10.89 7.59 6.23
C TYR A 83 10.07 8.88 6.17
N GLY A 84 9.07 9.05 7.06
CA GLY A 84 8.22 10.24 7.08
C GLY A 84 7.16 10.24 5.97
N TRP A 85 6.82 9.06 5.46
CA TRP A 85 5.74 8.83 4.50
C TRP A 85 4.50 8.27 5.22
N ILE A 86 3.35 8.35 4.57
CA ILE A 86 2.08 7.82 5.05
C ILE A 86 1.30 7.20 3.89
N ASP A 87 0.47 6.21 4.20
CA ASP A 87 -0.55 5.70 3.29
C ASP A 87 -1.72 6.69 3.15
N GLY A 88 -2.51 6.49 2.10
CA GLY A 88 -3.65 7.35 1.79
C GLY A 88 -4.72 6.57 1.03
N ILE A 89 -4.95 6.98 -0.20
CA ILE A 89 -6.07 6.47 -1.00
C ILE A 89 -5.84 4.98 -1.29
N LEU A 90 -6.82 4.15 -0.92
CA LEU A 90 -6.92 2.76 -1.34
C LEU A 90 -7.85 2.68 -2.55
N LYS A 91 -7.42 2.00 -3.60
CA LYS A 91 -8.25 1.67 -4.77
C LYS A 91 -8.24 0.17 -5.00
N SER A 92 -9.40 -0.37 -5.39
CA SER A 92 -9.50 -1.77 -5.83
C SER A 92 -8.75 -1.96 -7.14
N PHE A 93 -8.03 -3.07 -7.29
CA PHE A 93 -7.31 -3.41 -8.52
C PHE A 93 -7.72 -4.82 -8.95
N GLY A 94 -8.81 -4.90 -9.70
CA GLY A 94 -9.41 -6.17 -10.07
C GLY A 94 -9.96 -6.98 -8.90
N LYS A 95 -9.98 -8.30 -9.03
CA LYS A 95 -10.62 -9.18 -8.03
C LYS A 95 -9.72 -9.53 -6.85
N GLU A 96 -8.41 -9.55 -7.05
CA GLU A 96 -7.44 -10.16 -6.13
C GLU A 96 -6.42 -9.18 -5.58
N LYS A 97 -6.44 -7.94 -6.06
CA LYS A 97 -5.43 -6.94 -5.74
C LYS A 97 -6.10 -5.65 -5.33
N HIS A 98 -5.37 -4.85 -4.58
CA HIS A 98 -5.70 -3.47 -4.30
C HIS A 98 -4.40 -2.68 -4.36
N ILE A 99 -4.52 -1.39 -4.66
CA ILE A 99 -3.41 -0.47 -4.64
C ILE A 99 -3.63 0.57 -3.55
N VAL A 100 -2.56 0.97 -2.89
CA VAL A 100 -2.60 2.04 -1.89
C VAL A 100 -1.57 3.08 -2.23
N ARG A 101 -1.98 4.35 -2.23
CA ARG A 101 -1.08 5.47 -2.42
C ARG A 101 -0.28 5.72 -1.15
N PHE A 102 1.03 5.82 -1.29
CA PHE A 102 1.97 6.27 -0.26
C PHE A 102 2.58 7.60 -0.68
N SER A 103 2.70 8.55 0.24
CA SER A 103 3.26 9.87 -0.05
C SER A 103 3.96 10.48 1.17
N PRO A 104 4.87 11.46 0.98
CA PRO A 104 5.46 12.21 2.08
C PRO A 104 4.39 12.83 2.98
N ARG A 105 4.53 12.63 4.28
CA ARG A 105 3.58 13.14 5.26
C ARG A 105 3.70 14.66 5.39
N ARG A 106 2.57 15.35 5.32
CA ARG A 106 2.48 16.79 5.61
C ARG A 106 2.87 17.06 7.08
N GLN A 107 3.60 18.14 7.33
CA GLN A 107 4.17 18.40 8.67
C GLN A 107 3.08 18.55 9.76
N LYS A 108 1.97 19.22 9.43
CA LYS A 108 0.90 19.56 10.37
C LYS A 108 -0.31 18.62 10.32
N SER A 109 -0.25 17.49 9.60
CA SER A 109 -1.41 16.58 9.58
C SER A 109 -1.61 15.88 10.92
N ILE A 110 -2.85 15.48 11.19
CA ILE A 110 -3.23 14.74 12.40
C ILE A 110 -2.68 13.31 12.34
N TRP A 111 -2.27 12.76 13.48
CA TRP A 111 -1.87 11.36 13.63
C TRP A 111 -3.06 10.54 14.11
N SER A 112 -3.43 9.50 13.35
CA SER A 112 -4.44 8.54 13.81
C SER A 112 -3.90 7.71 14.98
N PRO A 113 -4.76 7.22 15.90
CA PRO A 113 -4.33 6.37 17.01
C PRO A 113 -3.49 5.17 16.57
N HIS A 114 -3.87 4.52 15.46
CA HIS A 114 -3.12 3.41 14.87
C HIS A 114 -1.71 3.80 14.43
N ASN A 115 -1.54 4.97 13.80
CA ASN A 115 -0.21 5.43 13.38
C ASN A 115 0.64 5.90 14.55
N ILE A 116 0.03 6.39 15.65
CA ILE A 116 0.74 6.65 16.91
C ILE A 116 1.31 5.35 17.49
N VAL A 117 0.52 4.28 17.53
CA VAL A 117 0.98 2.96 18.00
C VAL A 117 2.12 2.44 17.12
N ARG A 118 1.97 2.51 15.79
CA ARG A 118 3.00 2.07 14.84
C ARG A 118 4.30 2.87 14.98
N VAL A 119 4.22 4.20 15.09
CA VAL A 119 5.45 5.01 15.21
C VAL A 119 6.16 4.76 16.53
N LYS A 120 5.44 4.64 17.65
CA LYS A 120 6.02 4.26 18.94
C LYS A 120 6.73 2.91 18.86
N LYS A 121 6.09 1.92 18.23
CA LYS A 121 6.68 0.59 17.96
C LYS A 121 7.97 0.72 17.13
N MET A 122 7.97 1.51 16.07
CA MET A 122 9.15 1.68 15.20
C MET A 122 10.29 2.44 15.88
N ILE A 123 9.98 3.41 16.75
CA ILE A 123 10.99 4.10 17.56
C ILE A 123 11.61 3.13 18.57
N LYS A 124 10.79 2.34 19.30
CA LYS A 124 11.29 1.32 20.23
C LYS A 124 12.21 0.30 19.53
N LYS A 125 11.91 -0.05 18.28
CA LYS A 125 12.74 -0.93 17.45
C LYS A 125 13.95 -0.24 16.81
N LYS A 126 14.21 1.04 17.10
CA LYS A 126 15.30 1.85 16.50
C LYS A 126 15.30 1.83 14.97
N LYS A 127 14.12 1.67 14.34
CA LYS A 127 13.98 1.59 12.88
C LYS A 127 13.75 2.94 12.19
N MET A 128 13.30 3.93 12.96
CA MET A 128 13.01 5.27 12.45
C MET A 128 14.25 5.94 11.89
N THR A 129 14.12 6.60 10.75
CA THR A 129 15.18 7.45 10.20
C THR A 129 15.05 8.87 10.72
N LYS A 130 16.10 9.70 10.55
CA LYS A 130 16.05 11.15 10.83
C LYS A 130 14.84 11.81 10.14
N LYS A 131 14.55 11.43 8.88
CA LYS A 131 13.43 11.98 8.11
C LYS A 131 12.08 11.61 8.69
N GLY A 132 11.91 10.38 9.17
CA GLY A 132 10.71 9.96 9.88
C GLY A 132 10.53 10.68 11.21
N LEU A 133 11.58 10.76 12.03
CA LEU A 133 11.54 11.40 13.35
C LEU A 133 11.14 12.88 13.28
N VAL A 134 11.59 13.63 12.28
CA VAL A 134 11.22 15.04 12.08
C VAL A 134 9.71 15.22 11.82
N LYS A 135 9.00 14.18 11.37
CA LYS A 135 7.54 14.19 11.19
C LYS A 135 6.76 13.87 12.47
N VAL A 136 7.42 13.34 13.50
CA VAL A 136 6.77 12.92 14.74
C VAL A 136 6.60 14.14 15.67
N PRO A 137 5.39 14.43 16.15
CA PRO A 137 5.14 15.46 17.15
C PRO A 137 5.97 15.26 18.41
N LYS A 138 6.48 16.36 18.99
CA LYS A 138 7.34 16.32 20.18
C LYS A 138 6.70 15.59 21.36
N ASN A 139 5.40 15.75 21.57
CA ASN A 139 4.65 15.06 22.62
C ASN A 139 4.62 13.53 22.46
N LEU A 140 4.87 13.00 21.25
CA LEU A 140 4.99 11.56 21.02
C LEU A 140 6.42 11.03 21.20
N LEU A 141 7.43 11.91 21.27
CA LEU A 141 8.83 11.55 21.49
C LEU A 141 9.20 11.46 22.99
N GLY A 142 8.46 12.16 23.86
CA GLY A 142 8.80 12.33 25.28
C GLY A 142 8.76 11.08 26.17
N ASN A 143 8.20 9.96 25.71
CA ASN A 143 8.01 8.75 26.55
C ASN A 143 8.99 7.60 26.20
N ILE A 144 10.12 7.89 25.54
CA ILE A 144 10.95 6.87 24.89
C ILE A 144 12.23 6.55 25.66
N ASN A 145 12.56 7.34 26.69
CA ASN A 145 13.74 7.13 27.54
C ASN A 145 13.41 6.60 28.96
N GLN A 146 12.22 6.04 29.18
CA GLN A 146 11.85 5.41 30.45
C GLN A 146 11.76 3.90 30.29
N LYS A 147 12.91 3.23 30.25
CA LYS A 147 13.15 1.88 30.80
C LYS A 147 14.59 1.46 30.56
#